data_AF-A0A2X1ZGA6-F1
#
_entry.id   AF-A0A2X1ZGA6-F1
#
_cell.length_a   1.000
_cell.length_b   1.000
_cell.length_c   1.000
_cell.angle_alpha   90.00
_cell.angle_beta   90.00
_cell.angle_gamma   90.00
#
_symmetry.space_group_name_H-M   'P 1'
#
loop_
_entity.id
_entity.type
_entity.pdbx_description
1 polymer ?
#
loop_
_entity_poly.entity_id
_entity_poly.type
_entity_poly.pdbx_seq_one_letter_code
_entity_poly.pdbx_strand_id
1 'polypeptide(L)' 'MIKENKVVTANGKEIDIVADSICVHGDNPEALEFVKNIREGLKAEGIEIKPLISFL' A
#
# COMPACT_ATOMS: atom_id res chain seq x y z
N MET A 1 -0.64 -7.11 2.92
CA MET A 1 -0.41 -6.71 1.50
C MET A 1 1.06 -6.84 1.13
N ILE A 2 1.91 -5.85 1.41
CA ILE A 2 3.28 -5.81 0.83
C ILE A 2 4.23 -6.85 1.44
N LYS A 3 4.34 -6.94 2.78
CA LYS A 3 5.31 -7.84 3.44
C LYS A 3 5.00 -9.33 3.23
N GLU A 4 3.71 -9.66 3.17
CA GLU A 4 3.24 -11.05 3.19
C GLU A 4 2.54 -11.50 1.90
N ASN A 5 2.33 -10.59 0.94
CA ASN A 5 1.58 -10.87 -0.29
C ASN A 5 0.18 -11.46 -0.05
N LYS A 6 -0.47 -11.04 1.03
CA LYS A 6 -1.80 -11.50 1.44
C LYS A 6 -2.72 -10.36 1.91
N VAL A 7 -4.02 -10.61 1.82
CA VAL A 7 -5.08 -9.77 2.42
C VAL A 7 -6.15 -10.62 3.08
N VAL A 8 -6.76 -10.09 4.13
CA VAL A 8 -7.97 -10.66 4.75
C VAL A 8 -9.18 -10.06 4.05
N THR A 9 -10.04 -10.92 3.53
CA THR A 9 -11.31 -10.54 2.88
C THR A 9 -12.39 -10.20 3.91
N ALA A 10 -13.50 -9.60 3.47
CA ALA A 10 -14.59 -9.18 4.36
C ALA A 10 -15.25 -10.34 5.15
N ASN A 11 -15.10 -11.59 4.68
CA ASN A 11 -15.58 -12.77 5.40
C ASN A 11 -14.50 -13.44 6.28
N GLY A 12 -13.34 -12.80 6.46
CA GLY A 12 -12.25 -13.28 7.29
C GLY A 12 -11.28 -14.25 6.61
N LYS A 13 -11.51 -14.63 5.35
CA LYS A 13 -10.58 -15.51 4.62
C LYS A 13 -9.33 -14.74 4.17
N GLU A 14 -8.16 -15.31 4.37
CA GLU A 14 -6.92 -14.84 3.73
C GLU A 14 -6.82 -15.28 2.27
N ILE A 15 -6.41 -14.37 1.40
CA ILE A 15 -6.11 -14.64 -0.01
C ILE A 15 -4.74 -14.08 -0.38
N ASP A 16 -4.06 -14.77 -1.29
CA ASP A 16 -2.79 -14.32 -1.86
C ASP A 16 -3.04 -13.23 -2.92
N ILE A 17 -2.14 -12.25 -3.00
CA ILE A 17 -2.15 -11.16 -3.96
C ILE A 17 -0.72 -10.85 -4.44
N VAL A 18 -0.59 -10.22 -5.62
CA VAL A 18 0.64 -9.57 -6.05
C VAL A 18 0.44 -8.06 -5.94
N ALA A 19 1.24 -7.39 -5.10
CA ALA A 19 1.06 -6.00 -4.73
C ALA A 19 2.20 -5.09 -5.23
N ASP A 20 2.38 -5.01 -6.55
CA ASP A 20 3.45 -4.20 -7.17
C ASP A 20 3.20 -2.68 -7.06
N SER A 21 1.93 -2.29 -6.94
CA SER A 21 1.52 -0.90 -6.77
C SER A 21 0.27 -0.81 -5.89
N ILE A 22 0.12 0.31 -5.19
CA ILE A 22 -1.05 0.63 -4.37
C ILE A 22 -1.70 1.87 -4.97
N CYS A 23 -2.97 1.75 -5.36
CA CYS A 23 -3.76 2.91 -5.74
C CYS A 23 -4.11 3.72 -4.49
N VAL A 24 -3.95 5.04 -4.58
CA VAL A 24 -4.31 5.98 -3.51
C VAL A 24 -5.13 7.11 -4.08
N HIS A 25 -5.96 7.71 -3.24
CA HIS A 25 -6.83 8.83 -3.59
C HIS A 25 -6.36 10.12 -2.91
N GLY A 26 -6.70 11.26 -3.50
CA GLY A 26 -6.36 12.59 -2.99
C GLY A 26 -7.51 13.58 -3.12
N ASP A 27 -8.75 13.06 -3.12
CA ASP A 27 -9.94 13.79 -3.55
C ASP A 27 -10.43 14.82 -2.50
N ASN A 28 -9.94 14.74 -1.26
CA ASN A 28 -10.24 15.67 -0.17
C ASN A 28 -9.06 15.76 0.85
N PRO A 29 -9.07 16.73 1.78
CA PRO A 29 -8.01 16.89 2.77
C PRO A 29 -7.75 15.65 3.64
N GLU A 30 -8.80 14.92 4.00
CA GLU A 30 -8.72 13.69 4.79
C GLU A 30 -8.00 12.56 4.02
N ALA A 31 -8.27 12.43 2.72
CA ALA A 31 -7.56 11.49 1.84
C ALA A 31 -6.07 11.81 1.78
N LEU A 32 -5.70 13.10 1.74
CA LEU A 32 -4.29 13.50 1.75
C LEU A 32 -3.59 13.12 3.06
N GLU A 33 -4.25 13.30 4.21
CA GLU A 33 -3.72 12.83 5.50
C GLU A 33 -3.56 11.30 5.50
N PHE A 34 -4.55 10.57 4.97
CA PHE A 34 -4.48 9.12 4.86
C PHE A 34 -3.29 8.65 4.01
N VAL A 35 -3.03 9.29 2.86
CA VAL A 35 -1.88 8.97 2.00
C VAL A 35 -0.55 9.29 2.67
N LYS A 36 -0.47 10.36 3.47
CA LYS A 36 0.73 10.65 4.27
C LYS A 36 1.00 9.53 5.28
N ASN A 37 -0.03 9.10 6.01
CA ASN A 37 0.09 8.02 6.99
C ASN A 37 0.54 6.69 6.35
N ILE A 38 -0.01 6.35 5.17
CA ILE A 38 0.45 5.19 4.40
C ILE A 38 1.94 5.33 4.08
N ARG A 39 2.36 6.47 3.50
CA ARG A 39 3.75 6.71 3.10
C ARG A 39 4.72 6.63 4.27
N GLU A 40 4.36 7.18 5.43
CA GLU A 40 5.17 7.14 6.64
C GLU A 40 5.26 5.73 7.21
N GLY A 41 4.15 5.00 7.30
CA GLY A 41 4.12 3.62 7.76
C GLY A 41 4.98 2.69 6.90
N LEU A 42 4.89 2.82 5.57
CA LEU A 42 5.74 2.04 4.66
C LEU A 42 7.24 2.33 4.87
N LYS A 43 7.62 3.61 5.00
CA LYS A 43 9.01 3.99 5.27
C LYS A 43 9.51 3.46 6.62
N ALA A 44 8.68 3.52 7.66
CA ALA A 44 9.03 3.04 9.00
C ALA A 44 9.31 1.52 9.00
N GLU A 45 8.62 0.77 8.13
CA GLU A 45 8.83 -0.66 7.89
C GLU A 45 10.00 -0.95 6.93
N GLY A 46 10.76 0.06 6.50
CA GLY A 46 11.88 -0.10 5.57
C GLY A 46 11.46 -0.38 4.12
N ILE A 47 10.19 -0.14 3.76
CA ILE A 47 9.67 -0.36 2.42
C ILE A 47 9.94 0.88 1.56
N GLU A 48 10.73 0.68 0.51
CA GLU A 48 11.08 1.75 -0.42
C GLU A 48 9.92 2.03 -1.39
N ILE A 49 9.64 3.32 -1.63
CA ILE A 49 8.61 3.76 -2.57
C ILE A 49 9.27 4.33 -3.81
N LYS A 50 9.12 3.62 -4.93
CA LYS A 50 9.69 3.98 -6.23
C LYS A 50 8.62 3.99 -7.34
N PRO A 51 8.81 4.77 -8.42
CA PRO A 51 8.02 4.63 -9.63
C PRO A 51 8.18 3.23 -10.25
N LEU A 52 7.14 2.75 -10.93
CA LEU A 52 7.14 1.44 -11.61
C LEU A 52 8.34 1.26 -12.56
N ILE A 53 8.73 2.32 -13.28
CA ILE A 53 9.86 2.29 -14.22
C ILE A 53 11.21 2.01 -13.56
N SER A 54 11.34 2.12 -12.23
CA SER A 54 12.61 1.88 -11.52
C SER A 54 12.90 0.40 -11.26
N PHE A 55 11.98 -0.50 -11.59
CA PHE A 55 12.13 -1.95 -11.39
C PHE A 55 11.59 -2.81 -12.55
N LEU A 56 11.26 -2.18 -13.68
CA LEU A 56 10.99 -2.80 -14.98
C LEU A 56 12.27 -2.76 -15.84
#